data_AF-A0A9P6AN13-F1
#
_entry.id   AF-A0A9P6AN13-F1
#
_cell.length_a   1.000
_cell.length_b   1.000
_cell.length_c   1.000
_cell.angle_alpha   90.00
_cell.angle_beta   90.00
_cell.angle_gamma   90.00
#
_symmetry.space_group_name_H-M   'P 1'
#
loop_
_entity.id
_entity.type
_entity.pdbx_description
1 polymer ?
#
loop_
_entity_poly.entity_id
_entity_poly.type
_entity_poly.pdbx_seq_one_letter_code
_entity_poly.pdbx_strand_id
1 'polypeptide(L)' 'KDRYVSFLQMSCEWHHLMMLKRAGHGHEDSGVKGMQLGELAVLCPACPHPEINLPRGWESSPPSDS' A
#
# COMPACT_ATOMS: atom_id res chain seq x y z
N LYS A 1 1.64 -34.43 -14.07
CA LYS A 1 2.56 -33.74 -13.14
C LYS A 1 1.85 -32.50 -12.64
N ASP A 2 1.60 -32.37 -11.34
CA ASP A 2 0.89 -31.22 -10.79
C ASP A 2 1.71 -29.93 -11.01
N ARG A 3 1.03 -28.87 -11.47
CA ARG A 3 1.61 -27.55 -11.78
C ARG A 3 1.16 -26.48 -10.80
N TYR A 4 0.37 -26.85 -9.79
CA TYR A 4 -0.20 -25.94 -8.81
C TYR A 4 0.88 -25.11 -8.11
N VAL A 5 1.96 -25.73 -7.64
CA VAL A 5 3.08 -25.02 -6.97
C VAL A 5 3.74 -23.99 -7.89
N SER A 6 4.04 -24.37 -9.14
CA SER A 6 4.63 -23.43 -10.12
C SER A 6 3.67 -22.29 -10.47
N PHE A 7 2.37 -22.57 -10.54
CA PHE A 7 1.35 -21.54 -10.75
C PHE A 7 1.29 -20.55 -9.57
N LEU A 8 1.34 -21.04 -8.33
CA LEU A 8 1.40 -20.19 -7.14
C LEU A 8 2.65 -19.31 -7.14
N GLN A 9 3.81 -19.84 -7.50
CA GLN A 9 5.05 -19.06 -7.65
C GLN A 9 4.88 -17.92 -8.65
N MET A 10 4.41 -18.22 -9.88
CA MET A 10 4.20 -17.19 -10.89
C MET A 10 3.14 -16.16 -10.47
N SER A 11 2.12 -16.59 -9.73
CA SER A 11 1.11 -15.68 -9.18
C SER A 11 1.71 -14.72 -8.15
N CYS A 12 2.58 -15.21 -7.25
CA CYS A 12 3.29 -14.35 -6.29
C CYS A 12 4.18 -13.31 -7.00
N GLU A 13 4.98 -13.75 -7.99
CA GLU A 13 5.83 -12.84 -8.77
C GLU A 13 5.01 -11.78 -9.51
N TRP A 14 3.89 -12.18 -10.13
CA TRP A 14 3.01 -11.24 -10.80
C TRP A 14 2.41 -10.21 -9.83
N HIS A 15 1.92 -10.63 -8.66
CA HIS A 15 1.41 -9.71 -7.65
C HIS A 15 2.50 -8.74 -7.17
N HIS A 16 3.73 -9.21 -6.97
CA HIS A 16 4.86 -8.36 -6.60
C HIS A 16 5.14 -7.27 -7.65
N LEU A 17 5.24 -7.65 -8.93
CA LEU A 17 5.43 -6.71 -10.03
C LEU A 17 4.28 -5.70 -10.14
N MET A 18 3.04 -6.14 -9.92
CA MET A 18 1.88 -5.23 -9.96
C MET A 18 1.88 -4.25 -8.78
N MET A 19 2.34 -4.63 -7.59
CA MET A 19 2.50 -3.71 -6.47
C MET A 19 3.54 -2.62 -6.80
N LEU A 20 4.71 -3.02 -7.30
CA LEU A 20 5.76 -2.07 -7.72
C LEU A 20 5.25 -1.07 -8.76
N LYS A 21 4.53 -1.56 -9.78
CA LYS A 21 3.94 -0.71 -10.81
C LYS A 21 2.93 0.29 -10.24
N ARG A 22 2.06 -0.13 -9.33
CA ARG A 22 1.04 0.74 -8.70
C ARG A 22 1.65 1.84 -7.82
N ALA A 23 2.75 1.53 -7.15
CA ALA A 23 3.49 2.49 -6.35
C ALA A 23 4.44 3.39 -7.18
N GLY A 24 4.56 3.17 -8.49
CA GLY A 24 5.37 4.02 -9.37
C GLY A 24 6.86 3.62 -9.47
N HIS A 25 7.29 2.52 -8.84
CA HIS A 25 8.70 2.07 -8.82
C HIS A 25 9.13 1.31 -10.08
N GLY A 26 8.65 1.69 -11.27
CA GLY A 26 8.97 1.01 -12.52
C GLY A 26 10.36 1.31 -13.09
N HIS A 27 10.93 2.47 -12.76
CA HIS A 27 12.21 2.98 -13.30
C HIS A 27 13.17 3.47 -12.21
N GLU A 28 13.09 2.89 -11.01
CA GLU A 28 13.99 3.25 -9.91
C GLU A 28 15.42 2.76 -10.24
N ASP A 29 16.42 3.66 -10.24
CA ASP A 29 17.81 3.34 -10.59
C ASP A 29 18.42 2.31 -9.63
N SER A 30 18.02 2.37 -8.37
CA SER A 30 18.42 1.42 -7.32
C SER A 30 17.57 0.13 -7.33
N GLY A 31 16.53 0.09 -8.17
CA GLY A 31 15.53 -0.96 -8.23
C GLY A 31 14.83 -1.19 -6.88
N VAL A 32 14.23 -2.37 -6.72
CA VAL A 32 13.52 -2.77 -5.48
C VAL A 32 14.42 -2.73 -4.24
N LYS A 33 15.75 -2.83 -4.42
CA LYS A 33 16.70 -2.88 -3.30
C LYS A 33 16.89 -1.54 -2.58
N GLY A 34 16.60 -0.42 -3.24
CA GLY A 34 16.67 0.90 -2.60
C GLY A 34 15.41 1.29 -1.83
N MET A 35 14.34 0.51 -1.96
CA MET A 35 13.04 0.84 -1.39
C MET A 35 13.03 0.77 0.13
N GLN A 36 12.36 1.72 0.76
CA GLN A 36 12.14 1.75 2.20
C GLN A 36 10.95 0.87 2.61
N LEU A 37 10.97 0.44 3.87
CA LEU A 37 9.87 -0.32 4.43
C LEU A 37 8.59 0.53 4.40
N GLY A 38 7.54 -0.01 3.79
CA GLY A 38 6.22 0.65 3.72
C GLY A 38 5.95 1.42 2.43
N GLU A 39 6.90 1.53 1.49
CA GLU A 39 6.69 2.27 0.24
C GLU A 39 5.63 1.63 -0.70
N LEU A 40 5.36 0.33 -0.53
CA LEU A 40 4.26 -0.37 -1.21
C LEU A 40 2.97 -0.43 -0.39
N ALA A 41 2.99 0.05 0.86
CA ALA A 41 1.82 0.00 1.72
C ALA A 41 0.80 1.07 1.29
N VAL A 42 -0.47 0.68 1.29
CA VAL A 42 -1.57 1.63 1.06
C VAL A 42 -1.99 2.19 2.41
N LEU A 43 -2.22 3.51 2.47
CA LEU A 43 -2.80 4.14 3.65
C LEU A 43 -4.16 3.53 3.94
N CYS A 44 -4.36 3.06 5.17
CA CYS A 44 -5.64 2.52 5.58
C CYS A 44 -6.70 3.63 5.54
N PRO A 45 -7.77 3.51 4.74
CA PRO A 45 -8.77 4.57 4.61
C PRO A 45 -9.60 4.77 5.89
N ALA A 46 -9.67 3.76 6.75
CA ALA A 46 -10.38 3.81 8.04
C ALA A 46 -9.53 4.44 9.16
N CYS A 47 -8.21 4.53 8.98
CA CYS A 47 -7.36 5.20 9.96
C CYS A 47 -7.52 6.72 9.87
N PRO A 48 -7.44 7.44 11.00
CA PRO A 48 -7.49 8.90 11.01
C PRO A 48 -6.25 9.49 10.34
N HIS A 49 -6.44 10.25 9.27
CA HIS A 49 -5.41 10.99 8.55
C HIS A 49 -5.77 12.48 8.54
N PRO A 50 -5.19 13.29 9.47
CA PRO A 50 -5.44 14.72 9.54
C PRO A 50 -5.24 15.41 8.20
N GLU A 51 -6.16 16.30 7.83
CA GLU A 51 -6.19 17.03 6.55
C GLU A 51 -6.36 16.16 5.28
N ILE A 52 -6.42 14.82 5.38
CA ILE A 52 -6.66 13.91 4.25
C ILE A 52 -8.10 13.39 4.27
N ASN A 53 -8.47 12.69 5.33
CA ASN A 53 -9.82 12.15 5.52
C ASN A 53 -10.50 12.71 6.78
N LEU A 54 -9.80 13.57 7.53
CA LEU A 54 -10.33 14.29 8.68
C LEU A 54 -10.20 15.81 8.46
N PRO A 55 -11.21 16.59 8.87
CA PRO A 55 -11.15 18.05 8.79
C PRO A 55 -10.14 18.63 9.79
N ARG A 56 -9.67 19.85 9.52
CA ARG A 56 -8.79 20.58 10.43
C ARG A 56 -9.43 20.76 11.81
N GLY A 57 -8.69 20.42 12.86
CA GLY A 57 -9.15 20.56 14.24
C GLY A 57 -10.15 19.49 14.68
N TRP A 58 -10.22 18.34 13.97
CA TRP A 58 -11.05 17.20 14.35
C TRP A 58 -10.81 16.72 15.77
N GLU A 59 -9.60 16.90 16.31
CA GLU A 59 -9.22 16.54 17.68
C GLU A 59 -10.00 17.35 18.72
N SER A 60 -10.45 18.55 18.34
CA SER A 60 -11.20 19.48 19.20
C SER A 60 -12.70 19.47 18.95
N SER A 61 -13.17 18.65 18.00
CA SER A 61 -14.60 18.51 17.74
C SER A 61 -15.31 17.96 18.97
N PRO A 62 -16.44 18.55 19.39
CA PRO A 62 -17.22 17.98 20.48
C PRO A 62 -17.66 16.55 20.10
N PRO A 63 -17.77 15.63 21.08
CA PRO A 63 -18.33 14.32 20.83
C PRO A 63 -19.71 14.51 20.18
N SER A 64 -19.94 13.86 19.05
CA SER A 64 -21.21 13.94 18.35
C SER A 64 -22.31 13.37 19.26
N ASP A 65 -23.27 14.21 19.65
CA ASP A 65 -24.46 13.79 20.39
C ASP A 65 -25.14 12.66 19.60
N SER A 66 -25.14 11.46 20.18
CA SER A 66 -25.82 10.27 19.66
C SER A 66 -27.04 9.96 20.52
#